data_AF-A0A9R1RVD0-F1
#
_entry.id   AF-A0A9R1RVD0-F1
#
_cell.length_a   1.000
_cell.length_b   1.000
_cell.length_c   1.000
_cell.angle_alpha   90.00
_cell.angle_beta   90.00
_cell.angle_gamma   90.00
#
_symmetry.space_group_name_H-M   'P 1'
#
loop_
_entity.id
_entity.type
_entity.pdbx_description
1 polymer ?
#
loop_
_entity_poly.entity_id
_entity_poly.type
_entity_poly.pdbx_seq_one_letter_code
_entity_poly.pdbx_strand_id
1 'polypeptide(L)'
;MASSGDDRGVVVDIRSAAESAGDDGARDAPLHVVESLCMRCGENGTTRILLTLIPHFREVVLMAFECPHCSERNNEIQFAGQLQPKGCCYTLKVPKGQPEAVKLVS
;
A
#
# COMPACT_ATOMS: atom_id res chain seq x y z
N MET A 1 -10.40 30.06 29.23
CA MET A 1 -9.66 28.83 29.58
C MET A 1 -9.08 28.29 28.29
N ALA A 2 -7.76 28.33 28.17
CA ALA A 2 -7.03 27.78 27.05
C ALA A 2 -6.97 26.26 27.18
N SER A 3 -7.33 25.54 26.12
CA SER A 3 -6.91 24.16 25.92
C SER A 3 -6.54 24.00 24.46
N SER A 4 -5.25 24.17 24.22
CA SER A 4 -4.55 23.86 23.00
C SER A 4 -4.68 22.36 22.73
N GLY A 5 -5.39 22.00 21.66
CA GLY A 5 -5.37 20.66 21.07
C GLY A 5 -4.61 20.75 19.76
N ASP A 6 -3.31 20.49 19.81
CA ASP A 6 -2.42 20.34 18.67
C ASP A 6 -2.86 19.09 17.89
N ASP A 7 -3.78 19.28 16.95
CA ASP A 7 -4.17 18.28 15.95
C ASP A 7 -3.02 18.11 14.96
N ARG A 8 -1.93 17.48 15.42
CA ARG A 8 -0.88 16.94 14.56
C ARG A 8 -1.34 15.61 13.98
N GLY A 9 -2.47 15.62 13.29
CA GLY A 9 -2.71 14.66 12.23
C GLY A 9 -1.57 14.85 11.25
N VAL A 10 -0.62 13.93 11.21
CA VAL A 10 0.46 13.96 10.24
C VAL A 10 -0.19 13.71 8.89
N VAL A 11 -0.64 14.78 8.23
CA VAL A 11 -0.88 14.79 6.79
C VAL A 11 0.49 14.66 6.14
N VAL A 12 0.97 13.42 6.05
CA VAL A 12 2.16 13.11 5.25
C VAL A 12 1.75 13.30 3.81
N ASP A 13 2.30 14.34 3.17
CA ASP A 13 2.21 14.51 1.74
C ASP A 13 2.84 13.27 1.09
N ILE A 14 2.02 12.44 0.44
CA ILE A 14 2.43 11.19 -0.22
C ILE A 14 3.59 11.44 -1.20
N ARG A 15 3.71 12.64 -1.76
CA ARG A 15 4.83 13.06 -2.61
C ARG A 15 6.15 13.09 -1.84
N SER A 16 6.13 13.54 -0.60
CA SER A 16 7.34 13.65 0.24
C SER A 16 7.86 12.28 0.67
N ALA A 17 6.98 11.29 0.83
CA ALA A 17 7.37 9.91 1.07
C ALA A 17 8.01 9.27 -0.18
N ALA A 18 7.46 9.52 -1.37
CA ALA A 18 8.03 9.05 -2.64
C ALA A 18 9.44 9.64 -2.91
N GLU A 19 9.68 10.89 -2.50
CA GLU A 19 10.99 11.55 -2.65
C GLU A 19 12.11 10.92 -1.79
N SER A 20 11.75 10.23 -0.69
CA SER A 20 12.72 9.52 0.17
C SER A 20 13.08 8.11 -0.32
N ALA A 21 12.37 7.58 -1.32
CA ALA A 21 12.57 6.22 -1.85
C ALA A 21 13.67 6.11 -2.93
N GLY A 22 14.38 7.20 -3.22
CA GLY A 22 15.43 7.28 -4.25
C GLY A 22 16.86 6.94 -3.78
N ASP A 23 17.06 6.53 -2.52
CA ASP A 23 18.37 6.15 -1.98
C ASP A 23 18.47 4.61 -1.86
N ASP A 24 19.52 4.03 -2.45
CA ASP A 24 19.81 2.58 -2.55
C ASP A 24 20.19 1.96 -1.18
N GLY A 25 19.30 2.10 -0.20
CA GLY A 25 19.44 1.58 1.15
C GLY A 25 18.12 0.98 1.60
N ALA A 26 17.92 -0.32 1.35
CA ALA A 26 16.76 -1.09 1.79
C ALA A 26 16.59 -1.07 3.32
N ARG A 27 15.98 -0.03 3.89
CA ARG A 27 15.59 0.03 5.31
C ARG A 27 14.34 0.89 5.49
N ASP A 28 13.25 0.19 5.79
CA ASP A 28 12.03 0.70 6.43
C ASP A 28 11.25 1.73 5.60
N ALA A 29 10.55 1.25 4.57
CA ALA A 29 9.46 2.03 3.99
C ALA A 29 8.47 2.36 5.12
N PRO A 30 8.23 3.65 5.44
CA PRO A 30 7.41 4.02 6.58
C PRO A 30 6.02 3.44 6.41
N LEU A 31 5.64 2.54 7.33
CA LEU A 31 4.27 2.05 7.44
C LEU A 31 3.42 3.17 8.01
N HIS A 32 2.56 3.73 7.18
CA HIS A 32 1.62 4.77 7.60
C HIS A 32 0.33 4.12 8.08
N VAL A 33 -0.14 4.50 9.27
CA VAL A 33 -1.37 3.95 9.86
C VAL A 33 -2.36 5.08 10.06
N VAL A 34 -3.55 4.94 9.47
CA VAL A 34 -4.59 5.97 9.46
C VAL A 34 -5.91 5.37 9.93
N GLU A 35 -6.68 6.09 10.73
CA GLU A 35 -8.05 5.71 11.07
C GLU A 35 -8.99 5.97 9.89
N SER A 36 -9.85 5.01 9.57
CA SER A 36 -10.71 5.09 8.38
C SER A 36 -12.09 4.53 8.66
N LEU A 37 -13.11 5.12 8.05
CA LEU A 37 -14.50 4.68 8.21
C LEU A 37 -14.70 3.30 7.57
N CYS A 38 -15.25 2.35 8.32
CA CYS A 38 -15.67 1.05 7.81
C CYS A 38 -16.97 1.18 7.02
N MET A 39 -16.92 0.87 5.72
CA MET A 39 -18.11 0.92 4.85
C MET A 39 -19.15 -0.17 5.13
N ARG A 40 -18.82 -1.18 5.94
CA ARG A 40 -19.76 -2.26 6.31
C ARG A 40 -20.58 -1.92 7.55
N CYS A 41 -19.93 -1.45 8.62
CA CYS A 41 -20.59 -1.21 9.92
C CYS A 41 -20.67 0.26 10.32
N GLY A 42 -20.03 1.17 9.59
CA GLY A 42 -20.02 2.61 9.90
C GLY A 42 -19.13 3.01 11.08
N GLU A 43 -18.41 2.06 11.67
CA GLU A 43 -17.44 2.32 12.76
C GLU A 43 -16.04 2.60 12.19
N ASN A 44 -15.14 3.18 13.00
CA ASN A 44 -13.77 3.40 12.59
C ASN A 44 -12.96 2.09 12.63
N GLY A 45 -12.29 1.79 11.52
CA GLY A 45 -11.24 0.79 11.41
C GLY A 45 -9.88 1.44 11.19
N THR A 46 -8.89 0.61 10.88
CA THR A 46 -7.51 1.04 10.66
C THR A 46 -7.06 0.68 9.25
N THR A 47 -6.57 1.66 8.51
CA THR A 47 -5.90 1.46 7.21
C THR A 47 -4.40 1.57 7.39
N ARG A 48 -3.66 0.53 7.00
CA ARG A 48 -2.20 0.52 6.93
C ARG A 48 -1.77 0.73 5.49
N ILE A 49 -0.95 1.73 5.25
CA ILE A 49 -0.47 2.13 3.94
C ILE A 49 1.05 1.90 3.91
N LEU A 50 1.50 1.12 2.92
CA LEU A 50 2.90 0.84 2.66
C LEU A 50 3.23 1.32 1.24
N LEU A 51 4.06 2.35 1.16
CA LEU A 51 4.64 2.85 -0.09
C LEU A 51 5.93 2.07 -0.35
N THR A 52 5.97 1.27 -1.41
CA THR A 52 7.14 0.43 -1.69
C THR A 52 7.46 0.39 -3.17
N LEU A 53 8.76 0.34 -3.47
CA LEU A 53 9.27 0.12 -4.81
C LEU A 53 9.56 -1.37 -4.98
N ILE A 54 8.80 -2.05 -5.85
CA ILE A 54 9.10 -3.44 -6.21
C ILE A 54 10.11 -3.42 -7.37
N PRO A 55 11.33 -3.97 -7.20
CA PRO A 55 12.33 -4.01 -8.26
C PRO A 55 11.77 -4.61 -9.55
N HIS A 56 12.07 -3.97 -10.68
CA HIS A 56 11.59 -4.36 -12.02
C HIS A 56 10.08 -4.32 -12.25
N PHE A 57 9.25 -3.96 -11.26
CA PHE A 57 7.80 -3.99 -11.40
C PHE A 57 7.18 -2.60 -11.46
N ARG A 58 7.41 -1.73 -10.45
CA ARG A 58 7.05 -0.29 -10.34
C ARG A 58 6.96 0.13 -8.85
N GLU A 59 6.79 1.42 -8.60
CA GLU A 59 6.36 1.95 -7.30
C GLU A 59 4.88 1.64 -7.08
N VAL A 60 4.55 1.09 -5.92
CA VAL A 60 3.19 0.66 -5.57
C VAL A 60 2.82 1.13 -4.16
N VAL A 61 1.54 1.47 -4.00
CA VAL A 61 0.90 1.75 -2.71
C VAL A 61 0.09 0.52 -2.33
N LEU A 62 0.48 -0.13 -1.24
CA LEU A 62 -0.28 -1.23 -0.64
C LEU A 62 -1.12 -0.66 0.50
N MET A 63 -2.44 -0.87 0.46
CA MET A 63 -3.37 -0.44 1.49
C MET A 63 -4.07 -1.66 2.08
N ALA A 64 -3.95 -1.86 3.39
CA ALA A 64 -4.60 -2.92 4.13
C ALA A 64 -5.52 -2.31 5.20
N PHE A 65 -6.82 -2.38 4.97
CA PHE A 65 -7.85 -1.98 5.92
C PHE A 65 -8.26 -3.16 6.79
N GLU A 66 -8.40 -2.93 8.09
CA GLU A 66 -8.94 -3.88 9.05
C GLU A 66 -9.91 -3.17 10.02
N CYS A 67 -11.12 -3.69 10.13
CA CYS A 67 -12.11 -3.23 11.09
C CYS A 67 -12.17 -4.18 12.31
N PRO A 68 -11.88 -3.71 13.54
CA PRO A 68 -11.94 -4.55 14.74
C PRO A 68 -13.37 -4.91 15.16
N HIS A 69 -14.38 -4.17 14.69
CA HIS A 69 -15.78 -4.33 15.11
C HIS A 69 -16.53 -5.40 14.32
N CYS A 70 -16.39 -5.40 13.00
CA CYS A 70 -17.10 -6.32 12.11
C CYS A 70 -16.18 -7.31 11.39
N SER A 71 -14.86 -7.27 11.69
CA SER A 71 -13.82 -8.09 11.07
C SER A 71 -13.69 -7.94 9.55
N GLU A 72 -14.22 -6.84 8.98
CA GLU A 72 -14.01 -6.53 7.57
C GLU A 72 -12.54 -6.24 7.31
N ARG A 73 -12.01 -6.85 6.24
CA ARG A 73 -10.65 -6.64 5.78
C ARG A 73 -10.65 -6.35 4.30
N ASN A 74 -9.89 -5.35 3.88
CA ASN A 74 -9.74 -5.01 2.47
C ASN A 74 -8.28 -4.74 2.16
N ASN A 75 -7.73 -5.43 1.17
CA ASN A 75 -6.37 -5.21 0.69
C ASN A 75 -6.44 -4.67 -0.73
N GLU A 76 -5.88 -3.49 -0.94
CA GLU A 76 -5.88 -2.80 -2.23
C GLU A 76 -4.43 -2.49 -2.65
N ILE A 77 -4.15 -2.61 -3.94
CA ILE A 77 -2.86 -2.27 -4.54
C ILE A 77 -3.11 -1.18 -5.56
N GLN A 78 -2.44 -0.05 -5.41
CA GLN A 78 -2.47 1.05 -6.36
C GLN A 78 -1.06 1.28 -6.92
N PHE A 79 -0.97 1.64 -8.19
CA PHE A 79 0.30 2.01 -8.80
C PHE A 79 0.60 3.48 -8.47
N ALA A 80 1.70 3.73 -7.77
CA ALA A 80 2.21 5.08 -7.57
C ALA A 80 2.99 5.45 -8.83
N GLY A 81 2.49 6.43 -9.60
CA GLY A 81 3.21 6.96 -10.75
C GLY A 81 2.36 7.09 -12.02
N GLN A 82 3.03 7.42 -13.12
CA GLN A 82 2.39 7.75 -14.38
C GLN A 82 1.72 6.52 -15.01
N LEU A 83 0.47 6.69 -15.43
CA LEU A 83 -0.27 5.67 -16.18
C LEU A 83 0.56 5.25 -17.40
N GLN A 84 0.72 3.93 -17.59
CA GLN A 84 1.51 3.43 -18.71
C GLN A 84 0.85 3.83 -20.04
N PRO A 85 1.65 4.28 -21.02
CA PRO A 85 1.12 4.68 -22.33
C PRO A 85 0.54 3.50 -23.13
N LYS A 86 0.80 2.25 -22.71
CA LYS A 86 0.34 1.02 -23.34
C LYS A 86 -0.12 0.04 -22.27
N GLY A 87 -1.12 -0.78 -22.59
CA GLY A 87 -1.50 -1.94 -21.77
C GLY A 87 -0.39 -3.00 -21.75
N CYS A 88 -0.25 -3.71 -20.63
CA CYS A 88 0.72 -4.81 -20.49
C CYS A 88 -0.01 -6.16 -20.49
N CYS A 89 0.51 -7.14 -21.23
CA CYS A 89 0.08 -8.54 -21.17
C CYS A 89 1.28 -9.40 -20.77
N TYR A 90 1.17 -10.12 -19.66
CA TYR A 90 2.22 -10.98 -19.14
C TYR A 90 1.86 -12.45 -19.42
N THR A 91 2.69 -13.13 -20.24
CA THR A 91 2.50 -14.56 -20.58
C THR A 91 3.60 -15.39 -19.92
N LEU A 92 3.23 -16.21 -18.93
CA LEU A 92 4.13 -17.15 -18.26
C LEU A 92 3.97 -18.56 -18.85
N LYS A 93 5.07 -19.16 -19.32
CA LYS A 93 5.11 -20.58 -19.72
C LYS A 93 5.72 -21.40 -18.59
N VAL A 94 4.95 -22.32 -18.02
CA VAL A 94 5.38 -23.16 -16.89
C VAL A 94 5.92 -24.49 -17.42
N PRO A 95 7.23 -24.79 -17.31
CA PRO A 95 7.78 -26.09 -17.69
C PRO A 95 7.39 -27.18 -16.69
N LYS A 96 7.29 -28.44 -17.17
CA LYS A 96 7.00 -29.59 -16.30
C LYS A 96 8.12 -29.78 -15.26
N GLY A 97 7.74 -29.91 -13.99
CA GLY A 97 8.67 -30.22 -12.89
C GLY A 97 9.13 -29.03 -12.04
N GLN A 98 8.66 -27.81 -12.31
CA GLN A 98 8.93 -26.62 -11.47
C GLN A 98 7.62 -25.94 -11.04
N PRO A 99 6.91 -26.49 -10.03
CA PRO A 99 5.68 -25.89 -9.52
C PRO A 99 5.91 -24.51 -8.86
N GLU A 100 7.16 -24.19 -8.53
CA GLU A 100 7.54 -22.95 -7.83
C GLU A 100 7.36 -21.71 -8.71
N ALA A 101 7.34 -21.86 -10.03
CA ALA A 101 7.19 -20.77 -10.99
C ALA A 101 5.80 -20.11 -10.96
N VAL A 102 4.80 -20.73 -10.30
CA VAL A 102 3.40 -20.28 -10.29
C VAL A 102 3.08 -19.37 -9.08
N LYS A 103 4.03 -19.11 -8.19
CA LYS A 103 3.82 -18.32 -6.95
C LYS A 103 3.53 -16.82 -7.16
N LEU A 104 3.45 -16.35 -8.40
CA LEU A 104 3.26 -14.92 -8.72
C LEU A 104 1.82 -14.40 -8.54
N VAL A 105 0.83 -15.26 -8.28
CA VAL A 105 -0.60 -14.84 -8.26
C VAL A 105 -1.43 -15.56 -7.18
N SER A 106 -0.79 -16.12 -6.14
CA SER A 106 -1.48 -16.79 -5.03
C SER A 106 -1.53 -15.91 -3.80
#